data_AF-A0A7Y4Q9P4-F1
#
_entry.id   AF-A0A7Y4Q9P4-F1
#
_cell.length_a   1.000
_cell.length_b   1.000
_cell.length_c   1.000
_cell.angle_alpha   90.00
_cell.angle_beta   90.00
_cell.angle_gamma   90.00
#
_symmetry.space_group_name_H-M   'P 1'
#
loop_
_entity.id
_entity.type
_entity.pdbx_description
1 polymer ?
#
loop_
_entity_poly.entity_id
_entity_poly.type
_entity_poly.pdbx_seq_one_letter_code
_entity_poly.pdbx_strand_id
1 'polypeptide(L)'
;IEWDESAQEEVTTEALHYFQLTNDGKLENVNPREYPEVSERLLEKGELTDKTKEVLMIMRNEPFAVYGYIFKHKFLKSHFSSKAWYNPQFNNVSDQLSEIEKANIQLIKEVEDSK
;
A
#
# COMPACT_ATOMS: atom_id res chain seq x y z
N ILE A 1 -34.80 -16.54 10.66
CA ILE A 1 -33.63 -15.66 10.87
C ILE A 1 -33.15 -15.35 9.47
N GLU A 2 -33.67 -14.26 8.91
CA GLU A 2 -33.22 -13.76 7.61
C GLU A 2 -31.77 -13.33 7.79
N TRP A 3 -30.91 -13.94 7.00
CA TRP A 3 -29.52 -13.55 6.88
C TRP A 3 -29.50 -12.25 6.10
N ASP A 4 -29.11 -11.18 6.78
CA ASP A 4 -28.91 -9.88 6.15
C ASP A 4 -27.60 -9.93 5.34
N GLU A 5 -27.73 -10.14 4.03
CA GLU A 5 -26.63 -10.17 3.06
C GLU A 5 -26.05 -8.77 2.76
N SER A 6 -26.56 -7.70 3.38
CA SER A 6 -26.11 -6.32 3.10
C SER A 6 -24.76 -5.94 3.73
N ALA A 7 -24.16 -6.84 4.52
CA ALA A 7 -22.82 -6.65 5.11
C ALA A 7 -21.68 -7.27 4.28
N GLN A 8 -21.91 -7.62 3.01
CA GLN A 8 -20.82 -7.82 2.05
C GLN A 8 -20.34 -6.44 1.59
N GLU A 9 -19.54 -5.80 2.43
CA GLU A 9 -18.63 -4.74 2.04
C GLU A 9 -17.97 -5.18 0.72
N GLU A 10 -18.11 -4.40 -0.36
CA GLU A 10 -17.63 -4.74 -1.69
C GLU A 10 -16.10 -4.89 -1.67
N VAL A 11 -15.62 -6.07 -1.29
CA VAL A 11 -14.23 -6.49 -1.46
C VAL A 11 -14.04 -6.57 -2.97
N THR A 12 -13.44 -5.52 -3.54
CA THR A 12 -13.20 -5.41 -4.98
C THR A 12 -12.49 -6.66 -5.46
N THR A 13 -12.85 -7.14 -6.65
CA THR A 13 -12.31 -8.39 -7.22
C THR A 13 -10.78 -8.38 -7.34
N GLU A 14 -10.16 -7.19 -7.35
CA GLU A 14 -8.71 -6.98 -7.30
C GLU A 14 -8.10 -7.37 -5.94
N ALA A 15 -8.78 -7.10 -4.82
CA ALA A 15 -8.32 -7.49 -3.49
C ALA A 15 -8.27 -9.02 -3.33
N LEU A 16 -9.21 -9.75 -3.94
CA LEU A 16 -9.23 -11.22 -3.91
C LEU A 16 -8.13 -11.87 -4.76
N HIS A 17 -7.61 -11.20 -5.79
CA HIS A 17 -6.56 -11.76 -6.66
C HIS A 17 -5.28 -12.12 -5.89
N TYR A 18 -5.03 -11.40 -4.79
CA TYR A 18 -3.87 -11.63 -3.94
C TYR A 18 -4.10 -12.66 -2.83
N PHE A 19 -5.28 -13.27 -2.70
CA PHE A 19 -5.48 -14.34 -1.73
C PHE A 19 -5.38 -15.71 -2.39
N GLN A 20 -4.39 -16.50 -1.98
CA GLN A 20 -4.24 -17.89 -2.42
C GLN A 20 -4.64 -18.85 -1.31
N LEU A 21 -5.31 -19.94 -1.70
CA LEU A 21 -5.60 -21.05 -0.80
C LEU A 21 -4.33 -21.88 -0.62
N THR A 22 -3.83 -21.94 0.61
CA THR A 22 -2.69 -22.76 0.99
C THR A 22 -3.07 -24.23 1.12
N ASN A 23 -2.07 -25.11 1.16
CA ASN A 23 -2.28 -26.56 1.33
C ASN A 23 -2.96 -26.93 2.67
N ASP A 24 -2.88 -26.06 3.69
CA ASP A 24 -3.60 -26.23 4.96
C ASP A 24 -5.00 -25.57 4.97
N GLY A 25 -5.47 -25.11 3.81
CA GLY A 25 -6.83 -24.60 3.62
C GLY A 25 -7.05 -23.16 4.11
N LYS A 26 -5.99 -22.37 4.27
CA LYS A 26 -6.07 -20.95 4.66
C LYS A 26 -5.96 -20.06 3.44
N LEU A 27 -6.66 -18.92 3.46
CA LEU A 27 -6.43 -17.85 2.50
C LEU A 27 -5.26 -16.99 3.00
N GLU A 28 -4.17 -16.97 2.25
CA GLU A 28 -3.03 -16.11 2.53
C GLU A 28 -2.94 -14.98 1.51
N ASN A 29 -2.70 -13.76 2.00
CA ASN A 29 -2.37 -12.63 1.15
C ASN A 29 -0.95 -12.83 0.60
N VAL A 30 -0.86 -13.19 -0.68
CA VAL A 30 0.37 -13.35 -1.44
C VAL A 30 0.78 -12.05 -2.16
N ASN A 31 0.11 -10.93 -1.90
CA ASN A 31 0.54 -9.63 -2.42
C ASN A 31 1.95 -9.39 -1.90
N PRO A 32 2.95 -9.24 -2.78
CA PRO A 32 4.31 -9.06 -2.31
C PRO A 32 4.55 -7.62 -1.81
N ARG A 33 3.59 -6.70 -2.02
CA ARG A 33 3.56 -5.34 -1.46
C ARG A 33 3.12 -5.36 0.00
N GLU A 34 3.68 -4.45 0.80
CA GLU A 34 3.35 -4.34 2.22
C GLU A 34 2.10 -3.49 2.45
N TYR A 35 1.86 -2.49 1.61
CA TYR A 35 0.76 -1.53 1.77
C TYR A 35 -0.03 -1.31 0.47
N PRO A 36 -0.51 -2.40 -0.17
CA PRO A 36 -1.24 -2.30 -1.44
C PRO A 36 -2.49 -1.43 -1.34
N GLU A 37 -3.09 -1.31 -0.16
CA GLU A 37 -4.26 -0.47 0.11
C GLU A 37 -4.06 1.00 -0.26
N VAL A 38 -2.81 1.49 -0.25
CA VAL A 38 -2.46 2.87 -0.64
C VAL A 38 -2.80 3.15 -2.10
N SER A 39 -2.75 2.11 -2.96
CA SER A 39 -3.10 2.22 -4.39
C SER A 39 -4.53 1.77 -4.70
N GLU A 40 -5.19 1.04 -3.80
CA GLU A 40 -6.45 0.32 -4.09
C GLU A 40 -7.71 1.06 -3.61
N ARG A 41 -7.63 1.81 -2.50
CA ARG A 41 -8.78 2.54 -1.95
C ARG A 41 -8.36 3.80 -1.21
N LEU A 42 -9.31 4.68 -0.91
CA LEU A 42 -9.05 5.79 -0.01
C LEU A 42 -8.84 5.28 1.42
N LEU A 43 -7.81 5.83 2.08
CA LEU A 43 -7.51 5.57 3.47
C LEU A 43 -8.20 6.58 4.38
N GLU A 44 -8.54 6.14 5.57
CA GLU A 44 -9.03 7.03 6.61
C GLU A 44 -7.92 7.38 7.62
N LYS A 45 -8.00 8.59 8.19
CA LYS A 45 -7.01 9.05 9.16
C LYS A 45 -6.88 8.09 10.35
N GLY A 46 -7.99 7.49 10.80
CA GLY A 46 -8.04 6.55 11.91
C GLY A 46 -7.09 5.36 11.72
N GLU A 47 -7.01 4.84 10.49
CA GLU A 47 -6.17 3.71 10.10
C GLU A 47 -4.67 4.01 10.17
N LEU A 48 -4.29 5.28 10.26
CA LEU A 48 -2.90 5.74 10.23
C LEU A 48 -2.41 6.18 11.62
N THR A 49 -3.32 6.37 12.58
CA THR A 49 -3.01 7.01 13.86
C THR A 49 -2.11 6.19 14.78
N ASP A 50 -2.14 4.87 14.70
CA ASP A 50 -1.33 3.95 15.50
C ASP A 50 0.05 3.65 14.88
N LYS A 51 0.23 3.99 13.59
CA LYS A 51 1.46 3.71 12.85
C LYS A 51 2.61 4.63 13.26
N THR A 52 3.84 4.12 13.20
CA THR A 52 5.06 4.91 13.45
C THR A 52 5.41 5.79 12.25
N LYS A 53 6.31 6.75 12.46
CA LYS A 53 6.78 7.64 11.39
C LYS A 53 7.47 6.86 10.27
N GLU A 54 8.23 5.83 10.61
CA GLU A 54 8.89 4.94 9.65
C GLU A 54 7.88 4.15 8.81
N VAL A 55 6.84 3.60 9.44
CA VAL A 55 5.77 2.88 8.74
C VAL A 55 5.05 3.80 7.76
N LEU A 56 4.64 4.99 8.22
CA LEU A 56 3.99 5.99 7.36
C LEU A 56 4.88 6.41 6.19
N MET A 57 6.19 6.56 6.44
CA MET A 57 7.15 6.86 5.38
C MET A 57 7.22 5.75 4.34
N ILE A 58 7.20 4.47 4.74
CA ILE A 58 7.18 3.35 3.79
C ILE A 58 5.87 3.34 3.01
N MET A 59 4.72 3.42 3.69
CA MET A 59 3.39 3.46 3.07
C MET A 59 3.31 4.55 1.99
N ARG A 60 3.71 5.78 2.33
CA ARG A 60 3.70 6.92 1.42
C ARG A 60 4.59 6.71 0.18
N ASN A 61 5.65 5.92 0.31
CA ASN A 61 6.65 5.74 -0.75
C ASN A 61 6.45 4.44 -1.56
N GLU A 62 5.59 3.51 -1.15
CA GLU A 62 5.37 2.26 -1.88
C GLU A 62 4.84 2.48 -3.30
N PRO A 63 3.85 3.37 -3.57
CA PRO A 63 3.44 3.67 -4.95
C PRO A 63 4.59 4.12 -5.86
N PHE A 64 5.49 4.96 -5.34
CA PHE A 64 6.68 5.39 -6.08
C PHE A 64 7.60 4.20 -6.39
N ALA A 65 7.76 3.26 -5.46
CA ALA A 65 8.55 2.05 -5.66
C ALA A 65 7.92 1.14 -6.73
N VAL A 66 6.59 1.00 -6.74
CA VAL A 66 5.84 0.24 -7.75
C VAL A 66 6.11 0.77 -9.16
N TYR A 67 6.15 2.10 -9.34
CA TYR A 67 6.50 2.72 -10.62
C TYR A 67 8.01 2.80 -10.91
N GLY A 68 8.86 2.20 -10.07
CA GLY A 68 10.30 2.12 -10.30
C GLY A 68 11.08 3.39 -9.96
N TYR A 69 10.64 4.18 -9.00
CA TYR A 69 11.38 5.36 -8.54
C TYR A 69 12.72 5.01 -7.88
N ILE A 70 13.78 5.73 -8.24
CA ILE A 70 15.11 5.56 -7.65
C ILE A 70 15.22 6.37 -6.35
N PHE A 71 15.08 5.69 -5.20
CA PHE A 71 15.23 6.33 -3.90
C PHE A 71 16.67 6.77 -3.58
N LYS A 72 16.81 8.04 -3.18
CA LYS A 72 18.06 8.61 -2.64
C LYS A 72 18.15 8.48 -1.11
N HIS A 73 17.01 8.44 -0.43
CA HIS A 73 16.97 8.28 1.02
C HIS A 73 17.46 6.89 1.41
N LYS A 74 18.49 6.81 2.27
CA LYS A 74 19.20 5.56 2.59
C LYS A 74 18.26 4.46 3.10
N PHE A 75 17.33 4.81 3.99
CA PHE A 75 16.38 3.87 4.56
C PHE A 75 15.42 3.31 3.49
N LEU A 76 14.80 4.18 2.69
CA LEU A 76 13.85 3.76 1.65
C LEU A 76 14.55 2.94 0.56
N LYS A 77 15.77 3.34 0.17
CA LYS A 77 16.59 2.56 -0.75
C LYS A 77 16.86 1.16 -0.19
N SER A 78 17.31 1.06 1.06
CA SER A 78 17.58 -0.24 1.69
C SER A 78 16.33 -1.09 1.82
N HIS A 79 15.21 -0.48 2.18
CA HIS A 79 13.93 -1.15 2.37
C HIS A 79 13.41 -1.71 1.05
N PHE A 80 13.23 -0.88 0.02
CA PHE A 80 12.67 -1.33 -1.26
C PHE A 80 13.65 -2.20 -2.07
N SER A 81 14.97 -1.98 -1.98
CA SER A 81 15.95 -2.89 -2.61
C SER A 81 15.93 -4.32 -2.05
N SER A 82 15.31 -4.55 -0.89
CA SER A 82 15.11 -5.91 -0.35
C SER A 82 13.88 -6.62 -0.96
N LYS A 83 13.03 -5.90 -1.71
CA LYS A 83 11.80 -6.42 -2.28
C LYS A 83 12.05 -7.00 -3.66
N ALA A 84 11.67 -8.26 -3.86
CA ALA A 84 11.89 -8.97 -5.13
C ALA A 84 11.18 -8.31 -6.33
N TRP A 85 10.06 -7.61 -6.08
CA TRP A 85 9.28 -6.92 -7.11
C TRP A 85 9.77 -5.50 -7.43
N TYR A 86 10.64 -4.92 -6.62
CA TYR A 86 11.09 -3.53 -6.81
C TYR A 86 12.17 -3.46 -7.90
N ASN A 87 11.88 -2.67 -8.94
CA ASN A 87 12.75 -2.49 -10.09
C ASN A 87 13.03 -0.98 -10.34
N PRO A 88 14.13 -0.42 -9.81
CA PRO A 88 14.43 1.01 -9.95
C PRO A 88 14.84 1.39 -11.38
N GLN A 89 14.09 2.31 -12.00
CA GLN A 89 14.26 2.73 -13.40
C GLN A 89 14.27 4.25 -13.61
N PHE A 90 13.50 5.01 -12.82
CA PHE A 90 13.22 6.41 -13.10
C PHE A 90 13.59 7.34 -11.94
N ASN A 91 14.04 8.55 -12.27
CA ASN A 91 14.29 9.61 -11.28
C ASN A 91 13.04 10.44 -10.95
N ASN A 92 11.93 10.23 -11.68
CA ASN A 92 10.65 10.87 -11.43
C ASN A 92 9.54 9.94 -11.93
N VAL A 93 8.51 9.74 -11.11
CA VAL A 93 7.34 8.90 -11.39
C VAL A 93 6.02 9.61 -11.07
N SER A 94 6.06 10.90 -10.71
CA SER A 94 4.89 11.64 -10.20
C SER A 94 3.69 11.62 -11.15
N ASP A 95 3.93 11.59 -12.46
CA ASP A 95 2.88 11.57 -13.49
C ASP A 95 2.22 10.19 -13.64
N GLN A 96 2.81 9.12 -13.07
CA GLN A 96 2.24 7.77 -13.08
C GLN A 96 1.32 7.51 -11.87
N LEU A 97 1.39 8.34 -10.83
CA LEU A 97 0.55 8.19 -9.65
C LEU A 97 -0.92 8.41 -10.01
N SER A 98 -1.77 7.50 -9.55
CA SER A 98 -3.22 7.65 -9.65
C SER A 98 -3.74 8.75 -8.70
N GLU A 99 -4.98 9.19 -8.90
CA GLU A 99 -5.60 10.17 -8.00
C GLU A 99 -5.82 9.60 -6.59
N ILE A 100 -6.11 8.30 -6.46
CA ILE A 100 -6.21 7.62 -5.15
C ILE A 100 -4.86 7.64 -4.44
N GLU A 101 -3.79 7.29 -5.16
CA GLU A 101 -2.43 7.30 -4.60
C GLU A 101 -2.04 8.70 -4.15
N LYS A 102 -2.29 9.74 -4.96
CA LYS A 102 -2.00 11.13 -4.59
C LYS A 102 -2.76 11.56 -3.33
N ALA A 103 -4.05 11.25 -3.23
CA ALA A 103 -4.86 11.58 -2.07
C ALA A 103 -4.35 10.89 -0.79
N ASN A 104 -4.05 9.59 -0.89
CA ASN A 104 -3.52 8.82 0.24
C ASN A 104 -2.11 9.27 0.64
N ILE A 105 -1.22 9.52 -0.32
CA ILE A 105 0.13 10.05 -0.08
C ILE A 105 0.06 11.36 0.70
N GLN A 106 -0.88 12.23 0.34
CA GLN A 106 -1.11 13.48 1.05
C GLN A 106 -1.57 13.22 2.48
N LEU A 107 -2.61 12.41 2.69
CA LEU A 107 -3.13 12.09 4.02
C LEU A 107 -2.07 11.43 4.92
N ILE A 108 -1.32 10.46 4.40
CA ILE A 108 -0.24 9.77 5.12
C ILE A 108 0.83 10.77 5.53
N LYS A 109 1.21 11.69 4.64
CA LYS A 109 2.18 12.74 4.95
C LYS A 109 1.69 13.66 6.06
N GLU A 110 0.43 14.08 6.03
CA GLU A 110 -0.15 14.92 7.08
C GLU A 110 -0.10 14.22 8.45
N VAL A 111 -0.40 12.92 8.51
CA VAL A 111 -0.28 12.14 9.74
C VAL A 111 1.19 11.97 10.14
N GLU A 112 2.10 11.66 9.21
CA GLU A 112 3.55 11.51 9.45
C GLU A 112 4.18 12.79 10.02
N ASP A 113 3.78 13.96 9.52
CA ASP A 113 4.30 15.26 9.98
C ASP A 113 3.79 15.61 11.39
N SER A 114 2.69 14.99 11.85
CA SER A 114 2.18 15.13 13.21
C SER A 114 2.85 14.19 14.23
N LYS A 115 3.76 13.32 13.79
CA LYS A 115 4.54 12.37 14.61
C LYS A 115 5.89 12.92 15.02
#